data_AF-A0A4Q4ZRV3-F1
#
_entry.id   AF-A0A4Q4ZRV3-F1
#
_cell.length_a   1.000
_cell.length_b   1.000
_cell.length_c   1.000
_cell.angle_alpha   90.00
_cell.angle_beta   90.00
_cell.angle_gamma   90.00
#
_symmetry.space_group_name_H-M   'P 1'
#
loop_
_entity.id
_entity.type
_entity.pdbx_description
1 polymer ?
#
loop_
_entity_poly.entity_id
_entity_poly.type
_entity_poly.pdbx_seq_one_letter_code
_entity_poly.pdbx_strand_id
1 'polypeptide(L)'
;MRDETMRHGPQFATFHHAYLNEIANFDMQNAFLEKEKESQLFRLFAHVNLTRDPRATMNMVPEEVWVNLAPDPKIVKLEEERARLNQDHYRIEGYKNEERICKLTNKIRTKRAQRDRQVVKEYREHYFYNRPTWDIER
;
A
#
# COMPACT_ATOMS: atom_id res chain seq x y z
N MET A 1 -11.75 -11.34 -30.31
CA MET A 1 -11.57 -12.37 -29.26
C MET A 1 -10.10 -12.68 -29.10
N ARG A 2 -9.43 -12.03 -28.14
CA ARG A 2 -8.11 -12.41 -27.64
C ARG A 2 -8.07 -11.99 -26.18
N ASP A 3 -7.46 -12.83 -25.35
CA ASP A 3 -7.08 -12.60 -23.95
C ASP A 3 -8.01 -13.12 -22.83
N GLU A 4 -8.70 -14.24 -23.07
CA GLU A 4 -9.39 -14.99 -21.98
C GLU A 4 -8.61 -16.23 -21.51
N THR A 5 -7.63 -16.70 -22.28
CA THR A 5 -6.87 -17.93 -21.99
C THR A 5 -5.78 -17.78 -20.93
N MET A 6 -5.47 -16.56 -20.44
CA MET A 6 -4.48 -16.34 -19.37
C MET A 6 -5.03 -16.44 -17.94
N ARG A 7 -6.34 -16.67 -17.73
CA ARG A 7 -6.97 -16.62 -16.38
C ARG A 7 -6.92 -17.91 -15.55
N HIS A 8 -6.42 -19.02 -16.06
CA HIS A 8 -6.53 -20.33 -15.39
C HIS A 8 -5.19 -20.89 -14.88
N GLY A 9 -4.23 -20.03 -14.54
CA GLY A 9 -3.08 -20.46 -13.72
C GLY A 9 -3.53 -20.73 -12.28
N PRO A 10 -3.35 -21.94 -11.72
CA PRO A 10 -3.74 -22.26 -10.33
C PRO A 10 -3.14 -21.31 -9.28
N GLN A 11 -2.00 -20.68 -9.62
CA GLN A 11 -1.27 -19.73 -8.78
C GLN A 11 -1.93 -18.34 -8.70
N PHE A 12 -2.78 -17.97 -9.67
CA PHE A 12 -3.45 -16.67 -9.75
C PHE A 12 -4.92 -16.71 -9.33
N ALA A 13 -5.52 -17.90 -9.23
CA ALA A 13 -6.93 -18.09 -8.90
C ALA A 13 -7.30 -17.51 -7.52
N THR A 14 -6.38 -17.57 -6.55
CA THR A 14 -6.62 -17.12 -5.17
C THR A 14 -6.67 -15.61 -5.02
N PHE A 15 -5.76 -14.87 -5.67
CA PHE A 15 -5.71 -13.40 -5.57
C PHE A 15 -6.92 -12.72 -6.21
N HIS A 16 -7.38 -13.22 -7.36
CA HIS A 16 -8.54 -12.64 -8.03
C HIS A 16 -9.86 -12.94 -7.30
N HIS A 17 -9.99 -14.13 -6.70
CA HIS A 17 -11.18 -14.48 -5.91
C HIS A 17 -11.33 -13.61 -4.66
N ALA A 18 -10.24 -13.43 -3.90
CA ALA A 18 -10.26 -12.61 -2.68
C ALA A 18 -10.57 -11.14 -3.01
N TYR A 19 -9.91 -10.56 -4.03
CA TYR A 19 -10.17 -9.18 -4.45
C TYR A 19 -11.62 -8.93 -4.88
N LEU A 20 -12.18 -9.82 -5.71
CA LEU A 20 -13.55 -9.64 -6.22
C LEU A 20 -14.62 -9.89 -5.15
N ASN A 21 -14.41 -10.86 -4.26
CA ASN A 21 -15.35 -11.14 -3.17
C ASN A 21 -15.26 -10.13 -2.02
N GLU A 22 -14.05 -9.78 -1.53
CA GLU A 22 -13.88 -8.93 -0.35
C GLU A 22 -14.03 -7.43 -0.63
N ILE A 23 -13.53 -6.95 -1.79
CA ILE A 23 -13.46 -5.51 -2.08
C ILE A 23 -14.67 -5.05 -2.91
N ALA A 24 -15.10 -5.86 -3.88
CA ALA A 24 -16.22 -5.51 -4.76
C ALA A 24 -17.55 -6.15 -4.36
N ASN A 25 -17.58 -6.97 -3.29
CA ASN A 25 -18.76 -7.78 -2.89
C ASN A 25 -19.38 -8.54 -4.07
N PHE A 26 -18.54 -8.98 -5.02
CA PHE A 26 -18.97 -9.66 -6.22
C PHE A 26 -18.82 -11.16 -5.99
N ASP A 27 -19.91 -11.81 -5.62
CA ASP A 27 -19.91 -13.26 -5.38
C ASP A 27 -19.67 -14.04 -6.68
N MET A 28 -18.45 -14.52 -6.86
CA MET A 28 -18.07 -15.23 -8.08
C MET A 28 -18.79 -16.60 -8.21
N GLN A 29 -19.15 -17.25 -7.10
CA GLN A 29 -19.83 -18.54 -7.10
C GLN A 29 -21.27 -18.40 -7.59
N ASN A 30 -21.98 -17.38 -7.12
CA ASN A 30 -23.33 -17.11 -7.60
C ASN A 30 -23.35 -16.61 -9.07
N ALA A 31 -22.24 -16.08 -9.59
CA ALA A 31 -22.13 -15.65 -10.99
C ALA A 31 -22.02 -16.87 -11.93
N PHE A 32 -21.32 -17.92 -11.48
CA PHE A 32 -21.30 -19.22 -12.15
C PHE A 32 -22.68 -19.90 -12.20
N LEU A 33 -23.57 -19.58 -11.25
CA LEU A 33 -24.94 -20.12 -11.17
C LEU A 33 -25.99 -19.27 -11.91
N GLU A 34 -25.58 -18.33 -12.76
CA GLU A 34 -26.45 -17.52 -13.65
C GLU A 34 -27.63 -16.78 -12.98
N LYS A 35 -27.48 -16.40 -11.71
CA LYS A 35 -28.47 -15.56 -11.00
C LYS A 35 -28.40 -14.10 -11.46
N GLU A 36 -29.46 -13.33 -11.23
CA GLU A 36 -29.53 -11.92 -11.61
C GLU A 36 -28.46 -11.09 -10.86
N LYS A 37 -27.55 -10.47 -11.63
CA LYS A 37 -26.25 -9.94 -11.14
C LYS A 37 -25.97 -8.50 -11.54
N GLU A 38 -26.88 -7.87 -12.29
CA GLU A 38 -26.65 -6.59 -12.95
C GLU A 38 -26.20 -5.51 -11.96
N SER A 39 -26.87 -5.43 -10.81
CA SER A 39 -26.53 -4.49 -9.73
C SER A 39 -25.15 -4.74 -9.09
N GLN A 40 -24.69 -6.00 -9.02
CA GLN A 40 -23.34 -6.34 -8.53
C GLN A 40 -22.27 -6.00 -9.57
N LEU A 41 -22.56 -6.23 -10.86
CA LEU A 41 -21.72 -5.81 -11.98
C LEU A 41 -21.58 -4.29 -12.02
N PHE A 42 -22.67 -3.53 -11.89
CA PHE A 42 -22.60 -2.07 -11.84
C PHE A 42 -21.77 -1.57 -10.66
N ARG A 43 -21.85 -2.19 -9.48
CA ARG A 43 -20.98 -1.85 -8.34
C ARG A 43 -19.52 -2.18 -8.61
N LEU A 44 -19.23 -3.33 -9.21
CA LEU A 44 -17.87 -3.71 -9.60
C LEU A 44 -17.31 -2.72 -10.63
N PHE A 45 -18.06 -2.40 -11.68
CA PHE A 45 -17.64 -1.45 -12.71
C PHE A 45 -17.49 -0.03 -12.14
N ALA A 46 -18.42 0.43 -11.29
CA ALA A 46 -18.28 1.71 -10.60
C ALA A 46 -17.02 1.71 -9.72
N HIS A 47 -16.77 0.65 -8.95
CA HIS A 47 -15.58 0.54 -8.11
C HIS A 47 -14.29 0.54 -8.95
N VAL A 48 -14.23 -0.26 -10.02
CA VAL A 48 -13.07 -0.34 -10.93
C VAL A 48 -12.84 0.99 -11.65
N ASN A 49 -13.90 1.66 -12.13
CA ASN A 49 -13.78 2.96 -12.80
C ASN A 49 -13.37 4.08 -11.83
N LEU A 50 -13.87 4.06 -10.59
CA LEU A 50 -13.49 5.04 -9.56
C LEU A 50 -12.05 4.84 -9.07
N THR A 51 -11.56 3.60 -9.03
CA THR A 51 -10.23 3.26 -8.48
C THR A 51 -9.12 3.08 -9.53
N ARG A 52 -9.45 2.94 -10.82
CA ARG A 52 -8.50 2.97 -11.93
C ARG A 52 -8.44 4.35 -12.56
N ASP A 53 -7.62 5.21 -11.97
CA ASP A 53 -7.05 6.34 -12.71
C ASP A 53 -5.66 5.93 -13.24
N PRO A 54 -5.41 5.93 -14.57
CA PRO A 54 -4.08 5.69 -15.11
C PRO A 54 -3.03 6.70 -14.62
N ARG A 55 -3.44 7.87 -14.11
CA ARG A 55 -2.56 8.87 -13.48
C ARG A 55 -2.17 8.51 -12.04
N ALA A 56 -2.94 7.68 -11.35
CA ALA A 56 -2.66 7.21 -9.99
C ALA A 56 -1.67 6.03 -10.00
N THR A 57 -0.41 6.34 -10.29
CA THR A 57 0.69 5.37 -10.31
C THR A 57 1.11 4.91 -8.90
N MET A 58 1.94 3.87 -8.82
CA MET A 58 2.46 3.37 -7.53
C MET A 58 3.22 4.46 -6.73
N ASN A 59 3.86 5.40 -7.42
CA ASN A 59 4.63 6.51 -6.85
C ASN A 59 3.89 7.84 -7.03
N MET A 60 2.59 7.86 -6.71
CA MET A 60 1.75 9.04 -6.92
C MET A 60 1.97 10.19 -5.92
N VAL A 61 2.71 9.96 -4.83
CA VAL A 61 2.98 10.98 -3.80
C VAL A 61 4.06 11.93 -4.30
N PRO A 62 3.79 13.23 -4.47
CA PRO A 62 4.79 14.21 -4.88
C PRO A 62 5.94 14.34 -3.89
N GLU A 63 7.12 14.67 -4.38
CA GLU A 63 8.32 14.89 -3.55
C GLU A 63 8.10 15.97 -2.47
N GLU A 64 7.34 17.01 -2.81
CA GLU A 64 6.96 18.09 -1.89
C GLU A 64 6.22 17.57 -0.64
N VAL A 65 5.40 16.53 -0.79
CA VAL A 65 4.68 15.92 0.34
C VAL A 65 5.65 15.16 1.24
N TRP A 66 6.66 14.50 0.67
CA TRP A 66 7.70 13.80 1.42
C TRP A 66 8.60 14.77 2.20
N VAL A 67 9.03 15.85 1.57
CA VAL A 67 9.88 16.89 2.18
C VAL A 67 9.17 17.58 3.35
N ASN A 68 7.87 17.83 3.22
CA ASN A 68 7.06 18.48 4.25
C ASN A 68 6.57 17.53 5.35
N LEU A 69 6.82 16.22 5.23
CA LEU A 69 6.36 15.25 6.21
C LEU A 69 7.20 15.34 7.49
N ALA A 70 6.55 15.64 8.61
CA ALA A 70 7.21 15.62 9.91
C ALA A 70 7.84 14.23 10.20
N PRO A 71 9.00 14.15 10.87
CA PRO A 71 9.57 12.87 11.28
C PRO A 71 8.65 12.13 12.28
N ASP A 72 8.65 10.79 12.25
CA ASP A 72 7.92 10.02 13.26
C ASP A 72 8.64 10.09 14.62
N PRO A 73 8.00 10.58 15.69
CA PRO A 73 8.64 10.65 17.00
C PRO A 73 9.06 9.26 17.52
N LYS A 74 8.39 8.18 17.11
CA LYS A 74 8.79 6.81 17.48
C LYS A 74 10.05 6.37 16.74
N ILE A 75 10.21 6.76 15.47
CA ILE A 75 11.41 6.43 14.68
C ILE A 75 12.60 7.23 15.21
N VAL A 76 12.42 8.53 15.46
CA VAL A 76 13.45 9.41 16.04
C VAL A 76 13.96 8.85 17.37
N LYS A 77 13.07 8.45 18.29
CA LYS A 77 13.48 7.83 19.57
C LYS A 77 14.30 6.54 19.39
N LEU A 78 13.97 5.71 18.41
CA LEU A 78 14.72 4.48 18.12
C LEU A 78 16.10 4.78 17.53
N GLU A 79 16.20 5.83 16.71
CA GLU A 79 17.46 6.31 16.15
C GLU A 79 18.37 6.89 17.23
N GLU A 80 17.82 7.66 18.18
CA GLU A 80 18.54 8.13 19.34
C GLU A 80 19.03 6.98 20.23
N GLU A 81 18.19 5.97 20.49
CA GLU A 81 18.60 4.77 21.25
C GLU A 81 19.74 4.05 20.53
N ARG A 82 19.63 3.89 19.21
CA ARG A 82 20.68 3.27 18.39
C ARG A 82 21.98 4.08 18.45
N ALA A 83 21.91 5.41 18.35
CA ALA A 83 23.08 6.29 18.40
C ALA A 83 23.79 6.22 19.76
N ARG A 84 23.03 6.24 20.87
CA ARG A 84 23.55 6.09 22.23
C ARG A 84 24.27 4.75 22.43
N LEU A 85 23.74 3.67 21.87
CA LEU A 85 24.34 2.34 21.96
C LEU A 85 25.57 2.19 21.07
N ASN A 86 25.64 2.95 19.97
CA ASN A 86 26.76 2.88 19.03
C ASN A 86 27.99 3.66 19.50
N GLN A 87 27.85 4.64 20.41
CA GLN A 87 28.96 5.43 21.00
C GLN A 87 30.03 5.86 19.98
N ASP A 88 29.61 6.25 18.77
CA ASP A 88 30.48 6.61 17.64
C ASP A 88 31.48 5.54 17.15
N HIS A 89 31.26 4.28 17.52
CA HIS A 89 32.03 3.16 17.00
C HIS A 89 31.68 2.90 15.53
N TYR A 90 32.72 2.90 14.69
CA TYR A 90 32.62 2.59 13.27
C TYR A 90 32.30 1.11 13.00
N ARG A 91 32.71 0.21 13.90
CA ARG A 91 32.52 -1.24 13.79
C ARG A 91 31.74 -1.76 15.01
N ILE A 92 30.60 -2.40 14.73
CA ILE A 92 29.68 -2.94 15.75
C ILE A 92 30.01 -4.40 16.10
N GLU A 93 30.72 -5.09 15.20
CA GLU A 93 31.06 -6.52 15.29
C GLU A 93 31.92 -6.82 16.53
N GLY A 94 31.45 -7.74 17.37
CA GLY A 94 32.12 -8.16 18.60
C GLY A 94 31.82 -7.28 19.83
N TYR A 95 30.93 -6.28 19.70
CA TYR A 95 30.55 -5.41 20.81
C TYR A 95 29.40 -6.01 21.62
N LYS A 96 29.38 -5.76 22.94
CA LYS A 96 28.32 -6.26 23.86
C LYS A 96 26.90 -5.89 23.42
N ASN A 97 26.74 -4.79 22.68
CA ASN A 97 25.45 -4.26 22.25
C ASN A 97 25.10 -4.59 20.78
N GLU A 98 25.93 -5.37 20.08
CA GLU A 98 25.76 -5.68 18.65
C GLU A 98 24.36 -6.18 18.29
N GLU A 99 23.90 -7.22 19.00
CA GLU A 99 22.60 -7.83 18.75
C GLU A 99 21.46 -6.80 18.94
N ARG A 100 21.59 -5.92 19.94
CA ARG A 100 20.60 -4.88 20.22
C ARG A 100 20.60 -3.79 19.14
N ILE A 101 21.78 -3.39 18.65
CA ILE A 101 21.92 -2.43 17.54
C ILE A 101 21.34 -3.02 16.25
N CYS A 102 21.57 -4.30 15.97
CA CYS A 102 20.97 -5.01 14.83
C CYS A 102 19.44 -5.05 14.93
N LYS A 103 18.89 -5.41 16.11
CA LYS A 103 17.44 -5.40 16.36
C LYS A 103 16.84 -4.01 16.18
N LEU A 104 17.47 -2.96 16.70
CA LEU A 104 17.02 -1.58 16.54
C LEU A 104 17.04 -1.14 15.07
N THR A 105 18.09 -1.49 14.33
CA THR A 105 18.22 -1.16 12.90
C THR A 105 17.09 -1.78 12.09
N ASN A 106 16.80 -3.07 12.31
CA ASN A 106 15.69 -3.76 11.66
C ASN A 106 14.33 -3.14 12.04
N LYS A 107 14.15 -2.79 13.32
CA LYS A 107 12.92 -2.15 13.81
C LYS A 107 12.70 -0.77 13.16
N ILE A 108 13.75 0.05 13.06
CA ILE A 108 13.72 1.34 12.36
C ILE A 108 13.33 1.14 10.90
N ARG A 109 13.98 0.20 10.19
CA ARG A 109 13.69 -0.10 8.78
C ARG A 109 12.23 -0.48 8.56
N THR A 110 11.71 -1.39 9.38
CA THR A 110 10.31 -1.84 9.30
C THR A 110 9.34 -0.70 9.60
N LYS A 111 9.66 0.17 10.58
CA LYS A 111 8.82 1.32 10.92
C LYS A 111 8.79 2.39 9.85
N ARG A 112 9.93 2.69 9.22
CA ARG A 112 10.01 3.59 8.06
C ARG A 112 9.15 3.06 6.91
N ALA A 113 9.35 1.79 6.53
CA ALA A 113 8.54 1.18 5.47
C ALA A 113 7.03 1.15 5.80
N GLN A 114 6.66 0.96 7.07
CA GLN A 114 5.26 1.04 7.52
C GLN A 114 4.70 2.46 7.36
N ARG A 115 5.49 3.48 7.73
CA ARG A 115 5.11 4.89 7.59
C ARG A 115 4.95 5.26 6.12
N ASP A 116 5.89 4.88 5.26
CA ASP A 116 5.84 5.20 3.83
C ASP A 116 4.59 4.60 3.18
N ARG A 117 4.27 3.33 3.49
CA ARG A 117 3.03 2.68 3.03
C ARG A 117 1.77 3.41 3.50
N GLN A 118 1.78 3.91 4.74
CA GLN A 118 0.66 4.66 5.30
C GLN A 118 0.46 5.99 4.57
N VAL A 119 1.54 6.75 4.34
CA VAL A 119 1.49 8.02 3.60
C VAL A 119 0.98 7.81 2.17
N VAL A 120 1.50 6.79 1.47
CA VAL A 120 1.03 6.45 0.12
C VAL A 120 -0.46 6.11 0.13
N LYS A 121 -0.93 5.35 1.12
CA LYS A 121 -2.35 4.99 1.26
C LYS A 121 -3.21 6.23 1.49
N GLU A 122 -2.85 7.08 2.45
CA GLU A 122 -3.59 8.29 2.80
C GLU A 122 -3.64 9.28 1.63
N TYR A 123 -2.50 9.50 0.98
CA TYR A 123 -2.44 10.36 -0.20
C TYR A 123 -3.28 9.82 -1.35
N ARG A 124 -3.29 8.49 -1.55
CA ARG A 124 -4.13 7.84 -2.55
C ARG A 124 -5.61 8.03 -2.26
N GLU A 125 -6.03 7.83 -1.01
CA GLU A 125 -7.42 8.07 -0.58
C GLU A 125 -7.81 9.53 -0.78
N HIS A 126 -6.95 10.48 -0.40
CA HIS A 126 -7.16 11.92 -0.62
C HIS A 126 -7.28 12.27 -2.11
N TYR A 127 -6.41 11.71 -2.95
CA TYR A 127 -6.43 11.92 -4.40
C TYR A 127 -7.75 11.47 -5.02
N PHE A 128 -8.19 10.25 -4.72
CA PHE A 128 -9.44 9.72 -5.28
C PHE A 128 -10.69 10.42 -4.73
N TYR A 129 -10.64 10.93 -3.49
CA TYR A 129 -11.73 11.73 -2.92
C TYR A 129 -11.87 13.10 -3.59
N ASN A 130 -10.76 13.78 -3.87
CA ASN A 130 -10.75 15.14 -4.43
C ASN A 130 -10.66 15.19 -5.97
N ARG A 131 -10.42 14.07 -6.65
CA ARG A 131 -10.38 14.04 -8.13
C ARG A 131 -11.64 14.61 -8.79
N PRO A 132 -12.87 14.32 -8.34
CA PRO A 132 -14.07 14.86 -8.96
C PRO A 132 -14.13 16.39 -8.95
N THR A 133 -13.53 17.06 -7.96
CA THR A 133 -13.51 18.53 -7.90
C THR A 133 -12.40 19.12 -8.77
N TRP A 134 -11.24 18.46 -8.88
CA TRP A 134 -10.12 18.94 -9.71
C TRP A 134 -10.39 18.91 -11.22
N ASP A 135 -11.24 18.00 -11.70
CA ASP A 135 -11.63 17.95 -13.12
C ASP A 135 -12.72 19.00 -13.48
N ILE A 136 -13.41 19.60 -12.49
CA ILE A 136 -14.45 20.63 -12.71
C ILE A 136 -13.86 22.05 -12.78
N GLU A 137 -12.72 22.28 -12.12
CA GLU A 137 -12.08 23.62 -12.02
C GLU A 137 -11.15 23.96 -13.20
N ARG A 138 -11.23 23.23 -14.33
CA ARG A 138 -10.35 23.39 -15.50
C ARG A 138 -11.11 23.83 -16.75
#